data_AF-A0A0G2B8R0-F1
#
_entry.id   AF-A0A0G2B8R0-F1
#
_cell.length_a   1.000
_cell.length_b   1.000
_cell.length_c   1.000
_cell.angle_alpha   90.00
_cell.angle_beta   90.00
_cell.angle_gamma   90.00
#
_symmetry.space_group_name_H-M   'P 1'
#
loop_
_entity.id
_entity.type
_entity.pdbx_description
1 polymer ?
#
loop_
_entity_poly.entity_id
_entity_poly.type
_entity_poly.pdbx_seq_one_letter_code
_entity_poly.pdbx_strand_id
1 'polypeptide(L)'
;MWSLFMNKTILAAVVCVLVSALAFPSPAASALPDSFPRKANYYLEWHLTPREADELARWDLVILDMENQVSNPDLIRRLRAKNPDIIVLAYITPQEILQNAAASASVLRRQLSAGIAPEWYLTDSRGARLSFWPGTHMLNITSQAPLAGGRNFQDYLAAFVSGTVLGSGLWDGVFYDNAWEGLRFTLPGGDVDTDRDGMPDSPGSIDKIWQNGLRALYEKTRQRAGSADIILGNGWTDAYARELNGMMIESFSAADWAPNMNRYRKNFESSIQPRVNIINANTGNQGAPTDHRAVRFGLGSALLEDGFFSFDYGNERHGQLWWYDEYSVNLGSPVGGALSAEGRKAYSPGVWRRDFEHGLAVINSTGETKTVELFGEYEKIRGVQDAKVNDGSIVSETAVANYDGLVLLKTFASLDDVVFTNGDFARFFRPTGERVRNGFFAFEESIRIRPGTPAACGWRSAIFCSATESRKFMWRPKAAMLCRLKFTIATDGRCGRIGILSARRTGAATRSLSAKPAPAAKSGCLSAPVLRGQPQFRCMTKSYRSSPNGRLFPRASGALFRSRAATWTATAATRS
;
A
#
# COMPACT_ATOMS: atom_id res chain seq x y z
N MET A 1 -34.05 42.69 -39.17
CA MET A 1 -34.11 41.21 -39.14
C MET A 1 -32.76 40.52 -38.90
N TRP A 2 -31.60 41.10 -39.23
CA TRP A 2 -30.30 40.39 -39.13
C TRP A 2 -29.69 40.25 -37.70
N SER A 3 -29.98 41.14 -36.74
CA SER A 3 -29.32 41.10 -35.42
C SER A 3 -29.80 39.98 -34.47
N LEU A 4 -30.92 39.31 -34.78
CA LEU A 4 -31.51 38.28 -33.91
C LEU A 4 -31.02 36.85 -34.20
N PHE A 5 -30.40 36.59 -35.35
CA PHE A 5 -29.87 35.27 -35.70
C PHE A 5 -28.45 35.04 -35.19
N MET A 6 -27.61 36.08 -35.16
CA MET A 6 -26.19 35.96 -34.80
C MET A 6 -25.96 35.55 -33.33
N ASN A 7 -26.92 35.83 -32.45
CA ASN A 7 -26.80 35.57 -31.01
C ASN A 7 -27.06 34.10 -30.63
N LYS A 8 -27.87 33.36 -31.42
CA LYS A 8 -28.18 31.95 -31.13
C LYS A 8 -27.01 31.01 -31.49
N THR A 9 -26.29 31.29 -32.56
CA THR A 9 -25.14 30.48 -32.99
C THR A 9 -23.97 30.59 -32.02
N ILE A 10 -23.70 31.79 -31.49
CA ILE A 10 -22.68 32.01 -30.47
C ILE A 10 -23.08 31.33 -29.16
N LEU A 11 -24.32 31.46 -28.72
CA LEU A 11 -24.80 30.81 -27.50
C LEU A 11 -24.76 29.27 -27.62
N ALA A 12 -25.13 28.71 -28.79
CA ALA A 12 -25.01 27.28 -29.05
C ALA A 12 -23.56 26.80 -29.08
N ALA A 13 -22.64 27.57 -29.66
CA ALA A 13 -21.20 27.25 -29.64
C ALA A 13 -20.63 27.27 -28.21
N VAL A 14 -20.96 28.29 -27.41
CA VAL A 14 -20.53 28.39 -26.00
C VAL A 14 -21.11 27.25 -25.16
N VAL A 15 -22.39 26.89 -25.34
CA VAL A 15 -22.99 25.73 -24.66
C VAL A 15 -22.37 24.42 -25.12
N CYS A 16 -22.08 24.22 -26.40
CA CYS A 16 -21.37 23.03 -26.87
C CYS A 16 -19.95 22.93 -26.30
N VAL A 17 -19.22 24.03 -26.16
CA VAL A 17 -17.89 24.06 -25.52
C VAL A 17 -17.97 23.79 -24.01
N LEU A 18 -18.98 24.33 -23.31
CA LEU A 18 -19.19 24.05 -21.89
C LEU A 18 -19.66 22.60 -21.63
N VAL A 19 -20.48 22.03 -22.51
CA VAL A 19 -20.94 20.64 -22.39
C VAL A 19 -19.82 19.66 -22.78
N SER A 20 -18.96 19.96 -23.76
CA SER A 20 -17.78 19.12 -24.03
C SER A 20 -16.71 19.23 -22.94
N ALA A 21 -16.55 20.39 -22.30
CA ALA A 21 -15.71 20.54 -21.11
C ALA A 21 -16.24 19.81 -19.86
N LEU A 22 -17.54 19.46 -19.82
CA LEU A 22 -18.15 18.66 -18.75
C LEU A 22 -18.26 17.16 -19.11
N ALA A 23 -18.01 16.78 -20.37
CA ALA A 23 -18.12 15.39 -20.84
C ALA A 23 -16.83 14.58 -20.69
N PHE A 24 -15.70 15.25 -20.45
CA PHE A 24 -14.44 14.62 -20.09
C PHE A 24 -14.07 15.03 -18.66
N PRO A 25 -14.22 14.15 -17.66
CA PRO A 25 -13.47 14.35 -16.43
C PRO A 25 -11.99 14.27 -16.81
N SER A 26 -11.31 15.42 -16.82
CA SER A 26 -9.86 15.42 -16.69
C SER A 26 -9.53 14.56 -15.47
N PRO A 27 -8.64 13.56 -15.56
CA PRO A 27 -8.20 12.85 -14.37
C PRO A 27 -7.59 13.89 -13.44
N ALA A 28 -8.31 14.22 -12.37
CA ALA A 28 -7.70 14.91 -11.25
C ALA A 28 -6.58 13.98 -10.76
N ALA A 29 -5.34 14.48 -10.72
CA ALA A 29 -4.22 13.69 -10.24
C ALA A 29 -4.62 13.11 -8.86
N SER A 30 -4.61 11.77 -8.73
CA SER A 30 -5.07 11.11 -7.51
C SER A 30 -4.35 11.72 -6.32
N ALA A 31 -5.14 12.26 -5.39
CA ALA A 31 -4.60 12.72 -4.12
C ALA A 31 -3.90 11.54 -3.44
N LEU A 32 -2.71 11.77 -2.88
CA LEU A 32 -2.02 10.71 -2.13
C LEU A 32 -2.89 10.31 -0.93
N PRO A 33 -2.83 9.05 -0.47
CA PRO A 33 -3.62 8.62 0.68
C PRO A 33 -3.36 9.51 1.90
N ASP A 34 -4.43 10.03 2.50
CA ASP A 34 -4.34 10.90 3.68
C ASP A 34 -3.98 10.14 4.97
N SER A 35 -3.95 8.81 4.94
CA SER A 35 -3.61 7.96 6.09
C SER A 35 -2.34 7.14 5.89
N PHE A 36 -1.63 6.91 6.99
CA PHE A 36 -0.43 6.06 7.03
C PHE A 36 -0.72 4.68 7.64
N PRO A 37 0.01 3.62 7.24
CA PRO A 37 1.12 3.64 6.28
C PRO A 37 0.67 3.69 4.82
N ARG A 38 1.44 4.44 4.01
CA ARG A 38 1.35 4.42 2.55
C ARG A 38 2.13 3.22 1.99
N LYS A 39 1.50 2.47 1.09
CA LYS A 39 1.91 1.12 0.68
C LYS A 39 2.21 1.10 -0.82
N ALA A 40 3.45 0.76 -1.17
CA ALA A 40 3.88 0.54 -2.55
C ALA A 40 4.17 -0.94 -2.83
N ASN A 41 3.87 -1.42 -4.03
CA ASN A 41 4.36 -2.71 -4.53
C ASN A 41 5.19 -2.51 -5.81
N TYR A 42 6.34 -3.17 -5.88
CA TYR A 42 7.22 -3.21 -7.04
C TYR A 42 7.08 -4.60 -7.68
N TYR A 43 6.34 -4.68 -8.80
CA TYR A 43 5.89 -5.94 -9.38
C TYR A 43 6.16 -5.93 -10.88
N LEU A 44 7.30 -6.50 -11.30
CA LEU A 44 7.81 -6.38 -12.67
C LEU A 44 7.54 -7.61 -13.55
N GLU A 45 6.77 -8.59 -13.07
CA GLU A 45 6.37 -9.74 -13.89
C GLU A 45 5.52 -9.27 -15.09
N TRP A 46 5.82 -9.79 -16.29
CA TRP A 46 5.09 -9.45 -17.54
C TRP A 46 3.76 -10.18 -17.69
N HIS A 47 3.49 -11.15 -16.81
CA HIS A 47 2.25 -11.90 -16.75
C HIS A 47 1.57 -11.66 -15.40
N LEU A 48 0.43 -10.99 -15.43
CA LEU A 48 -0.48 -10.87 -14.30
C LEU A 48 -1.60 -11.91 -14.46
N THR A 49 -1.99 -12.53 -13.34
CA THR A 49 -3.27 -13.26 -13.27
C THR A 49 -4.39 -12.36 -12.71
N PRO A 50 -5.67 -12.68 -12.96
CA PRO A 50 -6.79 -11.95 -12.36
C PRO A 50 -6.78 -11.93 -10.83
N ARG A 51 -6.13 -12.91 -10.19
CA ARG A 51 -5.96 -12.96 -8.73
C ARG A 51 -4.89 -11.98 -8.27
N GLU A 52 -3.75 -11.90 -8.96
CA GLU A 52 -2.68 -10.99 -8.60
C GLU A 52 -3.11 -9.54 -8.78
N ALA A 53 -3.87 -9.22 -9.83
CA ALA A 53 -4.51 -7.92 -10.00
C ALA A 53 -5.49 -7.56 -8.85
N ASP A 54 -6.26 -8.54 -8.36
CA ASP A 54 -7.15 -8.36 -7.21
C ASP A 54 -6.38 -8.15 -5.89
N GLU A 55 -5.25 -8.83 -5.71
CA GLU A 55 -4.41 -8.69 -4.53
C GLU A 55 -3.60 -7.40 -4.56
N LEU A 56 -3.08 -6.98 -5.72
CA LEU A 56 -2.34 -5.73 -5.94
C LEU A 56 -3.20 -4.48 -5.68
N ALA A 57 -4.52 -4.56 -5.88
CA ALA A 57 -5.45 -3.48 -5.56
C ALA A 57 -5.48 -3.08 -4.06
N ARG A 58 -4.86 -3.86 -3.16
CA ARG A 58 -4.72 -3.53 -1.72
C ARG A 58 -3.60 -2.51 -1.42
N TRP A 59 -2.71 -2.27 -2.37
CA TRP A 59 -1.67 -1.24 -2.25
C TRP A 59 -2.22 0.10 -2.72
N ASP A 60 -1.57 1.19 -2.28
CA ASP A 60 -1.95 2.55 -2.67
C ASP A 60 -1.20 2.98 -3.94
N LEU A 61 -0.02 2.40 -4.17
CA LEU A 61 0.80 2.58 -5.36
C LEU A 61 1.34 1.23 -5.85
N VAL A 62 1.30 1.00 -7.16
CA VAL A 62 1.94 -0.16 -7.80
C VAL A 62 2.79 0.29 -8.97
N ILE A 63 4.00 -0.25 -9.06
CA ILE A 63 4.89 -0.09 -10.21
C ILE A 63 4.86 -1.42 -10.96
N LEU A 64 4.42 -1.37 -12.22
CA LEU A 64 4.32 -2.53 -13.10
C LEU A 64 5.23 -2.37 -14.30
N ASP A 65 5.79 -3.46 -14.81
CA ASP A 65 6.49 -3.43 -16.09
C ASP A 65 5.57 -2.91 -17.20
N MET A 66 6.07 -1.95 -18.00
CA MET A 66 5.30 -1.34 -19.09
C MET A 66 4.64 -2.37 -20.02
N GLU A 67 5.23 -3.57 -20.21
CA GLU A 67 4.68 -4.62 -21.06
C GLU A 67 3.25 -5.03 -20.66
N ASN A 68 2.87 -4.85 -19.39
CA ASN A 68 1.51 -5.12 -18.90
C ASN A 68 0.42 -4.29 -19.62
N GLN A 69 0.76 -3.15 -20.24
CA GLN A 69 -0.13 -2.42 -21.14
C GLN A 69 -0.56 -3.23 -22.37
N VAL A 70 0.27 -4.18 -22.83
CA VAL A 70 0.01 -5.01 -24.00
C VAL A 70 -0.39 -6.43 -23.61
N SER A 71 0.31 -7.04 -22.65
CA SER A 71 0.02 -8.41 -22.21
C SER A 71 -1.22 -8.51 -21.33
N ASN A 72 -1.48 -7.54 -20.45
CA ASN A 72 -2.51 -7.62 -19.40
C ASN A 72 -3.36 -6.33 -19.21
N PRO A 73 -3.76 -5.57 -20.26
CA PRO A 73 -4.42 -4.26 -20.11
C PRO A 73 -5.74 -4.32 -19.32
N ASP A 74 -6.52 -5.38 -19.48
CA ASP A 74 -7.77 -5.57 -18.74
C ASP A 74 -7.54 -5.87 -17.26
N LEU A 75 -6.36 -6.34 -16.88
CA LEU A 75 -6.01 -6.57 -15.48
C LEU A 75 -5.57 -5.28 -14.77
N ILE A 76 -4.92 -4.36 -15.48
CA ILE A 76 -4.71 -2.98 -14.99
C ILE A 76 -6.08 -2.30 -14.75
N ARG A 77 -7.02 -2.43 -15.69
CA ARG A 77 -8.40 -1.92 -15.53
C ARG A 77 -9.13 -2.58 -14.36
N ARG A 78 -8.98 -3.89 -14.18
CA ARG A 78 -9.58 -4.66 -13.06
C ARG A 78 -9.04 -4.21 -11.70
N LEU A 79 -7.75 -3.95 -11.60
CA LEU A 79 -7.09 -3.39 -10.42
C LEU A 79 -7.66 -2.01 -10.07
N ARG A 80 -7.75 -1.09 -11.05
CA ARG A 80 -8.39 0.23 -10.84
C ARG A 80 -9.87 0.14 -10.50
N ALA A 81 -10.61 -0.82 -11.06
CA ALA A 81 -12.02 -1.04 -10.72
C ALA A 81 -12.23 -1.54 -9.28
N LYS A 82 -11.18 -2.06 -8.62
CA LYS A 82 -11.19 -2.48 -7.21
C LYS A 82 -10.66 -1.43 -6.25
N ASN A 83 -9.68 -0.64 -6.69
CA ASN A 83 -9.18 0.51 -5.97
C ASN A 83 -9.08 1.70 -6.95
N PRO A 84 -10.12 2.57 -7.03
CA PRO A 84 -10.13 3.71 -7.93
C PRO A 84 -9.03 4.75 -7.63
N ASP A 85 -8.53 4.79 -6.39
CA ASP A 85 -7.56 5.77 -5.92
C ASP A 85 -6.11 5.29 -6.10
N ILE A 86 -5.90 4.06 -6.62
CA ILE A 86 -4.56 3.47 -6.79
C ILE A 86 -3.73 4.19 -7.84
N ILE A 87 -2.47 4.45 -7.51
CA ILE A 87 -1.46 4.98 -8.44
C ILE A 87 -0.79 3.81 -9.15
N VAL A 88 -0.81 3.79 -10.48
CA VAL A 88 -0.21 2.76 -11.34
C VAL A 88 0.85 3.39 -12.23
N LEU A 89 2.12 3.05 -11.98
CA LEU A 89 3.27 3.59 -12.73
C LEU A 89 3.86 2.55 -13.68
N ALA A 90 4.23 2.98 -14.89
CA ALA A 90 4.92 2.14 -15.87
C ALA A 90 6.44 2.13 -15.60
N TYR A 91 7.01 0.96 -15.29
CA TYR A 91 8.45 0.76 -15.16
C TYR A 91 9.15 0.72 -16.54
N ILE A 92 10.26 1.46 -16.65
CA ILE A 92 11.15 1.46 -17.82
C ILE A 92 12.60 1.80 -17.40
N THR A 93 13.59 1.17 -18.03
CA THR A 93 15.01 1.52 -17.90
C THR A 93 15.38 2.68 -18.83
N PRO A 94 15.84 3.84 -18.33
CA PRO A 94 16.29 4.94 -19.18
C PRO A 94 17.69 4.74 -19.74
N GLN A 95 18.52 3.89 -19.13
CA GLN A 95 19.96 3.83 -19.38
C GLN A 95 20.45 2.57 -20.10
N GLU A 96 19.61 1.53 -20.19
CA GLU A 96 19.99 0.23 -20.77
C GLU A 96 18.83 -0.42 -21.54
N ILE A 97 19.19 -1.25 -22.51
CA ILE A 97 18.28 -2.09 -23.30
C ILE A 97 18.83 -3.51 -23.44
N LEU A 98 17.98 -4.53 -23.49
CA LEU A 98 18.41 -5.92 -23.71
C LEU A 98 19.11 -6.07 -25.08
N GLN A 99 20.20 -6.82 -25.15
CA GLN A 99 20.93 -7.11 -26.41
C GLN A 99 20.02 -7.81 -27.43
N ASN A 100 19.09 -8.64 -26.96
CA ASN A 100 18.09 -9.32 -27.77
C ASN A 100 16.75 -8.56 -27.90
N ALA A 101 16.68 -7.27 -27.53
CA ALA A 101 15.40 -6.55 -27.45
C ALA A 101 14.56 -6.60 -28.74
N ALA A 102 15.19 -6.55 -29.92
CA ALA A 102 14.51 -6.66 -31.22
C ALA A 102 13.83 -8.03 -31.45
N ALA A 103 14.29 -9.08 -30.78
CA ALA A 103 13.72 -10.43 -30.80
C ALA A 103 13.06 -10.83 -29.46
N SER A 104 12.96 -9.90 -28.50
CA SER A 104 12.34 -10.15 -27.20
C SER A 104 10.86 -10.49 -27.34
N ALA A 105 10.31 -11.27 -26.40
CA ALA A 105 8.86 -11.52 -26.34
C ALA A 105 8.05 -10.25 -26.03
N SER A 106 8.63 -9.28 -25.30
CA SER A 106 7.98 -8.00 -24.97
C SER A 106 7.79 -7.13 -26.22
N VAL A 107 6.53 -6.80 -26.51
CA VAL A 107 6.09 -5.97 -27.63
C VAL A 107 6.65 -4.55 -27.50
N LEU A 108 6.56 -3.95 -26.30
CA LEU A 108 7.02 -2.59 -26.08
C LEU A 108 8.55 -2.47 -26.09
N ARG A 109 9.28 -3.49 -25.62
CA ARG A 109 10.76 -3.52 -25.75
C ARG A 109 11.20 -3.69 -27.20
N ARG A 110 10.51 -4.52 -28.00
CA ARG A 110 10.75 -4.58 -29.47
C ARG A 110 10.52 -3.21 -30.09
N GLN A 111 9.38 -2.56 -29.81
CA GLN A 111 9.04 -1.24 -30.36
C GLN A 111 10.03 -0.15 -29.95
N LEU A 112 10.46 -0.12 -28.68
CA LEU A 112 11.50 0.79 -28.19
C LEU A 112 12.83 0.54 -28.93
N SER A 113 13.26 -0.72 -29.01
CA SER A 113 14.54 -1.06 -29.67
C SER A 113 14.56 -0.73 -31.16
N ALA A 114 13.42 -0.84 -31.85
CA ALA A 114 13.30 -0.56 -33.29
C ALA A 114 13.52 0.92 -33.64
N GLY A 115 13.38 1.84 -32.68
CA GLY A 115 13.69 3.26 -32.85
C GLY A 115 15.04 3.71 -32.30
N ILE A 116 15.82 2.82 -31.65
CA ILE A 116 17.16 3.17 -31.13
C ILE A 116 18.17 3.20 -32.27
N ALA A 117 18.74 4.37 -32.51
CA ALA A 117 19.79 4.54 -33.51
C ALA A 117 21.16 3.99 -33.03
N PRO A 118 22.02 3.46 -33.92
CA PRO A 118 23.38 3.02 -33.57
C PRO A 118 24.25 4.08 -32.87
N GLU A 119 23.98 5.35 -33.13
CA GLU A 119 24.59 6.55 -32.55
C GLU A 119 24.34 6.68 -31.03
N TRP A 120 23.27 6.05 -30.53
CA TRP A 120 22.77 6.23 -29.17
C TRP A 120 23.19 5.15 -28.18
N TYR A 121 23.99 4.16 -28.60
CA TYR A 121 24.65 3.26 -27.66
C TYR A 121 25.80 3.99 -26.96
N LEU A 122 25.97 3.76 -25.66
CA LEU A 122 27.14 4.25 -24.94
C LEU A 122 28.36 3.37 -25.28
N THR A 123 29.50 4.01 -25.54
CA THR A 123 30.72 3.35 -26.02
C THR A 123 31.92 3.70 -25.16
N ASP A 124 32.98 2.89 -25.25
CA ASP A 124 34.32 3.29 -24.87
C ASP A 124 34.99 4.10 -26.02
N SER A 125 36.17 4.66 -25.77
CA SER A 125 36.95 5.43 -26.76
C SER A 125 37.38 4.63 -28.01
N ARG A 126 37.16 3.32 -28.02
CA ARG A 126 37.43 2.40 -29.15
C ARG A 126 36.16 2.06 -29.93
N GLY A 127 35.01 2.64 -29.53
CA GLY A 127 33.70 2.39 -30.12
C GLY A 127 33.02 1.08 -29.67
N ALA A 128 33.57 0.37 -28.69
CA ALA A 128 32.96 -0.84 -28.14
C ALA A 128 31.80 -0.47 -27.21
N ARG A 129 30.64 -1.14 -27.36
CA ARG A 129 29.45 -0.86 -26.54
C ARG A 129 29.67 -1.28 -25.09
N LEU A 130 29.33 -0.37 -24.17
CA LEU A 130 29.35 -0.64 -22.74
C LEU A 130 28.08 -1.37 -22.29
N SER A 131 28.17 -2.10 -21.18
CA SER A 131 27.06 -2.84 -20.54
C SER A 131 27.31 -2.83 -19.04
N PHE A 132 26.27 -2.59 -18.22
CA PHE A 132 26.37 -2.74 -16.76
C PHE A 132 25.76 -4.08 -16.35
N TRP A 133 24.51 -4.35 -16.76
CA TRP A 133 23.87 -5.64 -16.52
C TRP A 133 24.22 -6.69 -17.59
N PRO A 134 24.47 -7.96 -17.22
CA PRO A 134 24.69 -9.02 -18.20
C PRO A 134 23.52 -9.16 -19.19
N GLY A 135 23.84 -9.17 -20.49
CA GLY A 135 22.83 -9.28 -21.55
C GLY A 135 22.13 -7.98 -21.95
N THR A 136 22.58 -6.82 -21.46
CA THR A 136 22.13 -5.48 -21.90
C THR A 136 23.18 -4.77 -22.78
N HIS A 137 22.82 -3.61 -23.31
CA HIS A 137 23.74 -2.57 -23.72
C HIS A 137 23.33 -1.24 -23.07
N MET A 138 24.33 -0.47 -22.63
CA MET A 138 24.17 0.89 -22.18
C MET A 138 23.73 1.81 -23.34
N LEU A 139 22.85 2.76 -23.02
CA LEU A 139 22.37 3.81 -23.89
C LEU A 139 22.89 5.16 -23.41
N ASN A 140 23.29 5.98 -24.38
CA ASN A 140 23.87 7.27 -24.15
C ASN A 140 22.77 8.32 -23.95
N ILE A 141 22.33 8.48 -22.70
CA ILE A 141 21.30 9.46 -22.31
C ILE A 141 21.79 10.91 -22.34
N THR A 142 23.06 11.16 -22.71
CA THR A 142 23.67 12.48 -22.61
C THR A 142 23.24 13.40 -23.74
N SER A 143 23.38 14.71 -23.51
CA SER A 143 23.10 15.70 -24.55
C SER A 143 24.23 15.86 -25.58
N GLN A 144 25.41 15.28 -25.34
CA GLN A 144 26.54 15.25 -26.28
C GLN A 144 26.58 13.99 -27.16
N ALA A 145 25.72 13.00 -26.87
CA ALA A 145 25.48 11.84 -27.74
C ALA A 145 25.20 12.27 -29.20
N PRO A 146 25.84 11.65 -30.22
CA PRO A 146 25.63 12.02 -31.61
C PRO A 146 24.15 11.97 -32.04
N LEU A 147 23.74 12.98 -32.81
CA LEU A 147 22.37 13.12 -33.25
C LEU A 147 22.06 12.14 -34.40
N ALA A 148 20.97 11.38 -34.26
CA ALA A 148 20.40 10.57 -35.33
C ALA A 148 19.05 11.17 -35.74
N GLY A 149 18.90 11.51 -37.03
CA GLY A 149 17.70 12.19 -37.53
C GLY A 149 17.38 13.51 -36.80
N GLY A 150 18.42 14.26 -36.39
CA GLY A 150 18.28 15.54 -35.68
C GLY A 150 17.85 15.44 -34.21
N ARG A 151 17.92 14.25 -33.59
CA ARG A 151 17.55 14.00 -32.18
C ARG A 151 18.61 13.17 -31.47
N ASN A 152 18.69 13.31 -30.15
CA ASN A 152 19.45 12.41 -29.27
C ASN A 152 18.51 11.39 -28.59
N PHE A 153 19.08 10.46 -27.84
CA PHE A 153 18.31 9.38 -27.23
C PHE A 153 17.27 9.86 -26.21
N GLN A 154 17.62 10.85 -25.38
CA GLN A 154 16.69 11.46 -24.41
C GLN A 154 15.46 12.11 -25.10
N ASP A 155 15.57 12.63 -26.33
CA ASP A 155 14.40 13.06 -27.13
C ASP A 155 13.52 11.89 -27.56
N TYR A 156 14.14 10.81 -28.03
CA TYR A 156 13.43 9.63 -28.49
C TYR A 156 12.70 8.93 -27.33
N LEU A 157 13.39 8.70 -26.21
CA LEU A 157 12.82 8.04 -25.04
C LEU A 157 11.70 8.87 -24.41
N ALA A 158 11.85 10.19 -24.28
CA ALA A 158 10.78 11.06 -23.80
C ALA A 158 9.54 11.02 -24.71
N ALA A 159 9.73 10.96 -26.04
CA ALA A 159 8.65 10.81 -27.00
C ALA A 159 8.00 9.42 -26.97
N PHE A 160 8.79 8.36 -26.76
CA PHE A 160 8.27 7.00 -26.60
C PHE A 160 7.43 6.87 -25.33
N VAL A 161 7.92 7.34 -24.19
CA VAL A 161 7.20 7.29 -22.91
C VAL A 161 5.90 8.09 -22.97
N SER A 162 5.96 9.36 -23.38
CA SER A 162 4.75 10.19 -23.47
C SER A 162 3.74 9.69 -24.51
N GLY A 163 4.19 9.35 -25.73
CA GLY A 163 3.29 8.98 -26.83
C GLY A 163 2.83 7.52 -26.84
N THR A 164 3.70 6.57 -26.48
CA THR A 164 3.39 5.12 -26.55
C THR A 164 2.97 4.56 -25.20
N VAL A 165 3.64 4.93 -24.11
CA VAL A 165 3.36 4.37 -22.78
C VAL A 165 2.21 5.14 -22.14
N LEU A 166 2.41 6.41 -21.77
CA LEU A 166 1.40 7.25 -21.11
C LEU A 166 0.18 7.49 -22.02
N GLY A 167 0.40 7.69 -23.32
CA GLY A 167 -0.65 7.81 -24.35
C GLY A 167 -1.62 6.61 -24.46
N SER A 168 -1.37 5.49 -23.78
CA SER A 168 -2.34 4.39 -23.63
C SER A 168 -3.50 4.69 -22.67
N GLY A 169 -3.35 5.68 -21.78
CA GLY A 169 -4.33 6.02 -20.74
C GLY A 169 -4.49 4.96 -19.63
N LEU A 170 -3.54 4.02 -19.49
CA LEU A 170 -3.56 3.00 -18.43
C LEU A 170 -2.79 3.39 -17.16
N TRP A 171 -1.92 4.39 -17.25
CA TRP A 171 -0.91 4.75 -16.24
C TRP A 171 -1.17 6.15 -15.68
N ASP A 172 -0.83 6.37 -14.41
CA ASP A 172 -0.80 7.71 -13.79
C ASP A 172 0.60 8.36 -13.90
N GLY A 173 1.53 7.69 -14.58
CA GLY A 173 2.92 8.12 -14.64
C GLY A 173 3.92 7.03 -15.04
N VAL A 174 5.19 7.41 -14.99
CA VAL A 174 6.34 6.57 -15.35
C VAL A 174 7.31 6.45 -14.17
N PHE A 175 7.85 5.26 -14.00
CA PHE A 175 8.94 4.94 -13.11
C PHE A 175 10.20 4.70 -13.95
N TYR A 176 11.11 5.66 -13.94
CA TYR A 176 12.43 5.52 -14.55
C TYR A 176 13.36 4.83 -13.56
N ASP A 177 13.74 3.61 -13.89
CA ASP A 177 14.73 2.87 -13.13
C ASP A 177 16.12 3.56 -13.19
N ASN A 178 17.05 3.17 -12.31
CA ASN A 178 18.47 3.49 -12.45
C ASN A 178 18.79 4.98 -12.74
N ALA A 179 18.17 5.87 -11.96
CA ALA A 179 18.43 7.31 -11.90
C ALA A 179 19.79 7.58 -11.22
N TRP A 180 20.88 7.09 -11.81
CA TRP A 180 22.22 7.15 -11.23
C TRP A 180 22.78 8.59 -11.20
N GLU A 181 23.54 8.94 -10.16
CA GLU A 181 24.26 10.23 -10.07
C GLU A 181 25.49 10.31 -10.96
N GLY A 182 25.88 9.21 -11.61
CA GLY A 182 27.08 9.12 -12.41
C GLY A 182 27.33 7.73 -12.97
N LEU A 183 28.38 7.62 -13.77
CA LEU A 183 28.85 6.37 -14.37
C LEU A 183 30.12 5.85 -13.71
N ARG A 184 30.89 6.69 -13.01
CA ARG A 184 32.26 6.36 -12.57
C ARG A 184 32.35 5.19 -11.58
N PHE A 185 31.28 4.94 -10.82
CA PHE A 185 31.17 3.79 -9.92
C PHE A 185 30.40 2.61 -10.53
N THR A 186 29.70 2.84 -11.64
CA THR A 186 28.80 1.86 -12.28
C THR A 186 29.50 1.12 -13.42
N LEU A 187 30.31 1.83 -14.21
CA LEU A 187 31.08 1.27 -15.33
C LEU A 187 32.58 1.22 -14.94
N PRO A 188 33.07 0.08 -14.42
CA PRO A 188 34.47 -0.04 -14.02
C PRO A 188 35.40 0.01 -15.24
N GLY A 189 36.47 0.80 -15.13
CA GLY A 189 37.48 0.99 -16.18
C GLY A 189 37.65 2.44 -16.61
N GLY A 190 36.61 3.28 -16.49
CA GLY A 190 36.69 4.72 -16.75
C GLY A 190 36.85 5.13 -18.22
N ASP A 191 36.93 4.17 -19.14
CA ASP A 191 36.94 4.39 -20.59
C ASP A 191 35.49 4.49 -21.08
N VAL A 192 34.93 5.70 -20.98
CA VAL A 192 33.57 6.05 -21.40
C VAL A 192 33.67 7.24 -22.33
N ASP A 193 33.12 7.11 -23.52
CA ASP A 193 33.12 8.12 -24.58
C ASP A 193 31.66 8.45 -24.93
N THR A 194 31.16 9.58 -24.41
CA THR A 194 29.76 10.01 -24.59
C THR A 194 29.52 10.95 -25.76
N ASP A 195 30.53 11.55 -26.38
CA ASP A 195 30.37 12.37 -27.59
C ASP A 195 30.91 11.72 -28.89
N ARG A 196 31.65 10.62 -28.74
CA ARG A 196 32.28 9.81 -29.78
C ARG A 196 33.42 10.51 -30.51
N ASP A 197 34.22 11.31 -29.80
CA ASP A 197 35.45 11.90 -30.33
C ASP A 197 36.65 10.91 -30.39
N GLY A 198 36.52 9.73 -29.78
CA GLY A 198 37.57 8.72 -29.71
C GLY A 198 38.53 8.90 -28.53
N MET A 199 38.19 9.76 -27.57
CA MET A 199 38.85 9.91 -26.27
C MET A 199 37.85 9.63 -25.14
N PRO A 200 38.31 9.10 -24.00
CA PRO A 200 37.45 8.94 -22.84
C PRO A 200 37.14 10.31 -22.21
N ASP A 201 35.87 10.53 -21.87
CA ASP A 201 35.41 11.66 -21.07
C ASP A 201 36.24 11.78 -19.78
N SER A 202 36.53 13.02 -19.37
CA SER A 202 37.29 13.24 -18.15
C SER A 202 36.57 12.65 -16.92
N PRO A 203 37.27 11.89 -16.05
CA PRO A 203 36.70 11.39 -14.80
C PRO A 203 36.14 12.48 -13.87
N GLY A 204 36.50 13.76 -14.08
CA GLY A 204 35.96 14.90 -13.35
C GLY A 204 34.67 15.49 -13.93
N SER A 205 34.29 15.15 -15.17
CA SER A 205 33.10 15.69 -15.84
C SER A 205 32.02 14.65 -16.15
N ILE A 206 32.39 13.37 -16.37
CA ILE A 206 31.47 12.33 -16.84
C ILE A 206 30.19 12.18 -16.00
N ASP A 207 30.31 12.19 -14.68
CA ASP A 207 29.14 12.07 -13.79
C ASP A 207 28.20 13.29 -13.94
N LYS A 208 28.74 14.49 -14.17
CA LYS A 208 27.94 15.70 -14.39
C LYS A 208 27.28 15.71 -15.78
N ILE A 209 27.98 15.22 -16.79
CA ILE A 209 27.44 15.03 -18.16
C ILE A 209 26.25 14.05 -18.12
N TRP A 210 26.43 12.91 -17.43
CA TRP A 210 25.38 11.92 -17.22
C TRP A 210 24.15 12.49 -16.50
N GLN A 211 24.35 13.16 -15.35
CA GLN A 211 23.24 13.79 -14.63
C GLN A 211 22.49 14.83 -15.48
N ASN A 212 23.20 15.62 -16.28
CA ASN A 212 22.57 16.62 -17.13
C ASN A 212 21.72 15.97 -18.23
N GLY A 213 22.15 14.82 -18.78
CA GLY A 213 21.34 14.01 -19.70
C GLY A 213 20.07 13.46 -19.05
N LEU A 214 20.16 12.90 -17.83
CA LEU A 214 19.00 12.40 -17.08
C LEU A 214 18.03 13.54 -16.70
N ARG A 215 18.51 14.70 -16.24
CA ARG A 215 17.67 15.90 -16.04
C ARG A 215 16.92 16.28 -17.31
N ALA A 216 17.64 16.36 -18.43
CA ALA A 216 17.05 16.74 -19.70
C ALA A 216 16.08 15.66 -20.25
N LEU A 217 16.25 14.37 -19.93
CA LEU A 217 15.24 13.34 -20.15
C LEU A 217 13.97 13.63 -19.33
N TYR A 218 14.10 13.83 -18.01
CA TYR A 218 12.94 14.07 -17.13
C TYR A 218 12.18 15.35 -17.51
N GLU A 219 12.89 16.43 -17.81
CA GLU A 219 12.32 17.68 -18.33
C GLU A 219 11.59 17.47 -19.66
N LYS A 220 12.19 16.77 -20.63
CA LYS A 220 11.55 16.46 -21.92
C LYS A 220 10.33 15.57 -21.77
N THR A 221 10.35 14.60 -20.85
CA THR A 221 9.18 13.76 -20.53
C THR A 221 8.09 14.61 -19.89
N ARG A 222 8.41 15.44 -18.88
CA ARG A 222 7.48 16.36 -18.22
C ARG A 222 6.81 17.33 -19.21
N GLN A 223 7.57 17.90 -20.14
CA GLN A 223 7.06 18.80 -21.17
C GLN A 223 6.07 18.14 -22.15
N ARG A 224 6.22 16.84 -22.40
CA ARG A 224 5.37 16.07 -23.33
C ARG A 224 4.17 15.42 -22.66
N ALA A 225 4.35 14.93 -21.44
CA ALA A 225 3.33 14.26 -20.63
C ALA A 225 2.34 15.28 -20.01
N GLY A 226 2.86 16.45 -19.61
CA GLY A 226 2.09 17.47 -18.87
C GLY A 226 2.37 17.38 -17.38
N SER A 227 1.74 18.25 -16.58
CA SER A 227 2.02 18.37 -15.14
C SER A 227 1.27 17.38 -14.23
N ALA A 228 0.31 16.61 -14.78
CA ALA A 228 -0.51 15.68 -14.00
C ALA A 228 0.20 14.33 -13.76
N ASP A 229 0.95 13.84 -14.74
CA ASP A 229 1.61 12.53 -14.67
C ASP A 229 2.71 12.49 -13.60
N ILE A 230 2.84 11.38 -12.90
CA ILE A 230 3.90 11.17 -11.92
C ILE A 230 5.17 10.72 -12.67
N ILE A 231 6.30 11.38 -12.41
CA ILE A 231 7.62 10.93 -12.89
C ILE A 231 8.46 10.61 -11.66
N LEU A 232 8.74 9.34 -11.46
CA LEU A 232 9.45 8.78 -10.32
C LEU A 232 10.77 8.15 -10.80
N GLY A 233 11.87 8.39 -10.08
CA GLY A 233 13.15 7.72 -10.32
C GLY A 233 13.42 6.55 -9.36
N ASN A 234 14.42 5.72 -9.65
CA ASN A 234 15.00 4.76 -8.71
C ASN A 234 16.51 5.03 -8.49
N GLY A 235 16.97 5.16 -7.25
CA GLY A 235 18.39 5.27 -6.94
C GLY A 235 18.71 5.95 -5.61
N TRP A 236 19.95 5.76 -5.14
CA TRP A 236 20.47 6.32 -3.89
C TRP A 236 20.90 7.79 -4.04
N THR A 237 19.98 8.67 -4.46
CA THR A 237 20.27 10.04 -4.89
C THR A 237 19.28 11.09 -4.36
N ASP A 238 19.75 12.34 -4.26
CA ASP A 238 18.90 13.55 -4.14
C ASP A 238 19.08 14.55 -5.32
N ALA A 239 19.86 14.18 -6.33
CA ALA A 239 20.29 15.08 -7.42
C ALA A 239 19.18 15.49 -8.40
N TYR A 240 18.03 14.82 -8.37
CA TYR A 240 16.90 14.99 -9.30
C TYR A 240 15.60 15.48 -8.64
N ALA A 241 15.70 16.00 -7.42
CA ALA A 241 14.55 16.50 -6.66
C ALA A 241 13.89 17.77 -7.25
N ARG A 242 14.41 18.34 -8.35
CA ARG A 242 13.79 19.49 -9.05
C ARG A 242 12.99 19.06 -10.28
N GLU A 243 13.26 17.87 -10.78
CA GLU A 243 12.76 17.34 -12.05
C GLU A 243 11.73 16.22 -11.85
N LEU A 244 11.75 15.55 -10.69
CA LEU A 244 10.92 14.39 -10.34
C LEU A 244 9.89 14.67 -9.24
N ASN A 245 8.81 13.90 -9.26
CA ASN A 245 7.85 13.79 -8.14
C ASN A 245 8.48 13.12 -6.90
N GLY A 246 9.56 12.36 -7.09
CA GLY A 246 10.33 11.76 -6.02
C GLY A 246 11.29 10.67 -6.51
N MET A 247 11.75 9.86 -5.56
CA MET A 247 12.73 8.80 -5.75
C MET A 247 12.34 7.54 -4.95
N MET A 248 12.53 6.36 -5.53
CA MET A 248 12.65 5.10 -4.79
C MET A 248 14.10 4.94 -4.32
N ILE A 249 14.28 4.63 -3.04
CA ILE A 249 15.53 4.07 -2.51
C ILE A 249 15.32 2.55 -2.40
N GLU A 250 15.87 1.82 -3.36
CA GLU A 250 15.87 0.36 -3.43
C GLU A 250 16.92 -0.27 -2.52
N SER A 251 16.71 -1.54 -2.13
CA SER A 251 17.61 -2.31 -1.27
C SER A 251 17.97 -1.58 0.04
N PHE A 252 17.01 -0.84 0.59
CA PHE A 252 17.19 -0.10 1.83
C PHE A 252 17.52 -1.04 3.00
N SER A 253 18.64 -0.77 3.67
CA SER A 253 19.16 -1.63 4.73
C SER A 253 19.70 -0.82 5.92
N ALA A 254 20.02 -1.53 7.00
CA ALA A 254 20.61 -0.96 8.19
C ALA A 254 22.00 -0.34 7.97
N ALA A 255 22.79 -0.88 7.02
CA ALA A 255 24.18 -0.47 6.81
C ALA A 255 24.29 1.00 6.37
N ASP A 256 23.44 1.39 5.42
CA ASP A 256 23.42 2.73 4.81
C ASP A 256 22.22 3.57 5.28
N TRP A 257 21.63 3.22 6.43
CA TRP A 257 20.40 3.85 6.94
C TRP A 257 20.51 5.38 7.01
N ALA A 258 21.56 5.90 7.64
CA ALA A 258 21.73 7.33 7.84
C ALA A 258 21.89 8.13 6.53
N PRO A 259 22.83 7.81 5.60
CA PRO A 259 22.92 8.52 4.33
C PRO A 259 21.64 8.40 3.48
N ASN A 260 21.02 7.22 3.44
CA ASN A 260 19.79 7.02 2.67
C ASN A 260 18.60 7.78 3.26
N MET A 261 18.43 7.83 4.58
CA MET A 261 17.37 8.62 5.20
C MET A 261 17.55 10.13 5.00
N ASN A 262 18.79 10.64 4.95
CA ASN A 262 19.02 12.05 4.62
C ASN A 262 18.71 12.36 3.14
N ARG A 263 19.02 11.45 2.19
CA ARG A 263 18.60 11.57 0.78
C ARG A 263 17.07 11.53 0.64
N TYR A 264 16.43 10.56 1.31
CA TYR A 264 14.97 10.40 1.34
C TYR A 264 14.27 11.68 1.81
N ARG A 265 14.73 12.29 2.91
CA ARG A 265 14.25 13.61 3.36
C ARG A 265 14.40 14.70 2.31
N LYS A 266 15.59 14.86 1.72
CA LYS A 266 15.82 15.89 0.70
C LYS A 266 14.91 15.71 -0.52
N ASN A 267 14.57 14.48 -0.90
CA ASN A 267 13.62 14.24 -1.98
C ASN A 267 12.18 14.70 -1.65
N PHE A 268 11.85 15.02 -0.39
CA PHE A 268 10.62 15.74 -0.04
C PHE A 268 10.73 17.27 -0.19
N GLU A 269 11.93 17.83 -0.40
CA GLU A 269 12.13 19.24 -0.73
C GLU A 269 11.73 19.56 -2.18
N SER A 270 11.39 18.54 -3.00
CA SER A 270 10.84 18.74 -4.35
C SER A 270 9.61 19.66 -4.33
N SER A 271 9.59 20.63 -5.24
CA SER A 271 8.44 21.50 -5.45
C SER A 271 7.35 20.84 -6.30
N ILE A 272 7.65 19.74 -6.99
CA ILE A 272 6.72 19.02 -7.85
C ILE A 272 5.74 18.23 -6.99
N GLN A 273 4.45 18.36 -7.29
CA GLN A 273 3.37 17.62 -6.63
C GLN A 273 2.72 16.60 -7.58
N PRO A 274 2.17 15.48 -7.06
CA PRO A 274 2.33 15.02 -5.68
C PRO A 274 3.75 14.53 -5.39
N ARG A 275 4.21 14.61 -4.13
CA ARG A 275 5.53 14.08 -3.71
C ARG A 275 5.47 12.59 -3.42
N VAL A 276 6.11 11.78 -4.26
CA VAL A 276 6.05 10.31 -4.23
C VAL A 276 7.46 9.75 -4.02
N ASN A 277 7.89 9.64 -2.77
CA ASN A 277 9.13 8.96 -2.41
C ASN A 277 8.83 7.57 -1.84
N ILE A 278 9.70 6.60 -2.11
CA ILE A 278 9.51 5.21 -1.70
C ILE A 278 10.76 4.69 -1.02
N ILE A 279 10.61 4.02 0.12
CA ILE A 279 11.63 3.10 0.64
C ILE A 279 11.22 1.69 0.23
N ASN A 280 12.07 1.04 -0.57
CA ASN A 280 11.99 -0.41 -0.82
C ASN A 280 13.09 -1.07 0.01
N ALA A 281 12.69 -1.90 0.97
CA ALA A 281 13.57 -2.86 1.63
C ALA A 281 13.29 -4.25 1.02
N ASN A 282 14.21 -5.21 1.15
CA ASN A 282 14.01 -6.53 0.57
C ASN A 282 14.75 -7.62 1.36
N THR A 283 14.62 -8.87 0.89
CA THR A 283 15.24 -10.03 1.55
C THR A 283 16.69 -10.29 1.13
N GLY A 284 17.31 -9.39 0.34
CA GLY A 284 18.64 -9.61 -0.22
C GLY A 284 18.72 -10.91 -1.05
N ASN A 285 17.71 -11.15 -1.88
CA ASN A 285 17.54 -12.34 -2.72
C ASN A 285 17.41 -13.68 -1.95
N GLN A 286 17.10 -13.65 -0.65
CA GLN A 286 16.95 -14.87 0.16
C GLN A 286 15.53 -15.46 0.14
N GLY A 287 14.52 -14.72 -0.33
CA GLY A 287 13.14 -15.19 -0.36
C GLY A 287 12.55 -15.45 1.02
N ALA A 288 12.86 -14.56 1.98
CA ALA A 288 12.48 -14.68 3.39
C ALA A 288 11.29 -13.75 3.77
N PRO A 289 10.03 -14.07 3.38
CA PRO A 289 8.87 -13.22 3.70
C PRO A 289 8.62 -13.06 5.21
N THR A 290 9.21 -13.91 6.04
CA THR A 290 9.06 -13.90 7.50
C THR A 290 10.14 -13.08 8.22
N ASP A 291 10.98 -12.31 7.51
CA ASP A 291 11.83 -11.30 8.16
C ASP A 291 11.01 -10.05 8.54
N HIS A 292 10.14 -10.23 9.53
CA HIS A 292 9.26 -9.18 10.05
C HIS A 292 10.04 -8.01 10.64
N ARG A 293 11.30 -8.21 11.07
CA ARG A 293 12.17 -7.12 11.53
C ARG A 293 12.63 -6.25 10.36
N ALA A 294 13.08 -6.84 9.25
CA ALA A 294 13.45 -6.07 8.06
C ALA A 294 12.26 -5.24 7.54
N VAL A 295 11.06 -5.84 7.52
CA VAL A 295 9.79 -5.16 7.19
C VAL A 295 9.53 -3.98 8.13
N ARG A 296 9.51 -4.21 9.45
CA ARG A 296 9.24 -3.14 10.44
C ARG A 296 10.30 -2.04 10.43
N PHE A 297 11.57 -2.38 10.23
CA PHE A 297 12.66 -1.42 10.14
C PHE A 297 12.53 -0.53 8.90
N GLY A 298 12.28 -1.13 7.72
CA GLY A 298 12.05 -0.40 6.47
C GLY A 298 10.78 0.45 6.53
N LEU A 299 9.66 -0.11 6.97
CA LEU A 299 8.38 0.59 7.11
C LEU A 299 8.46 1.73 8.13
N GLY A 300 9.04 1.46 9.31
CA GLY A 300 9.27 2.48 10.32
C GLY A 300 10.13 3.62 9.77
N SER A 301 11.20 3.29 9.03
CA SER A 301 12.03 4.31 8.38
C SER A 301 11.24 5.12 7.35
N ALA A 302 10.38 4.49 6.54
CA ALA A 302 9.53 5.18 5.57
C ALA A 302 8.59 6.18 6.26
N LEU A 303 8.01 5.79 7.41
CA LEU A 303 7.10 6.57 8.25
C LEU A 303 7.76 7.79 8.91
N LEU A 304 9.09 7.89 8.97
CA LEU A 304 9.76 9.09 9.50
C LEU A 304 9.62 10.31 8.56
N GLU A 305 9.25 10.11 7.30
CA GLU A 305 8.79 11.15 6.36
C GLU A 305 7.46 10.70 5.70
N ASP A 306 6.96 11.40 4.67
CA ASP A 306 5.59 11.22 4.15
C ASP A 306 5.47 10.20 2.99
N GLY A 307 6.39 9.24 2.90
CA GLY A 307 6.53 8.37 1.73
C GLY A 307 5.86 7.00 1.86
N PHE A 308 6.01 6.23 0.79
CA PHE A 308 5.49 4.87 0.66
C PHE A 308 6.56 3.85 1.07
N PHE A 309 6.10 2.68 1.51
CA PHE A 309 6.98 1.54 1.77
C PHE A 309 6.67 0.35 0.86
N SER A 310 7.71 -0.32 0.38
CA SER A 310 7.65 -1.55 -0.40
C SER A 310 8.57 -2.62 0.20
N PHE A 311 8.19 -3.89 0.06
CA PHE A 311 9.01 -5.03 0.49
C PHE A 311 8.90 -6.21 -0.46
N ASP A 312 10.03 -6.69 -0.98
CA ASP A 312 10.11 -7.75 -1.99
C ASP A 312 11.32 -8.70 -1.81
N TYR A 313 11.57 -9.57 -2.79
CA TYR A 313 12.66 -10.54 -2.77
C TYR A 313 14.03 -9.87 -2.85
N GLY A 314 14.19 -8.91 -3.77
CA GLY A 314 15.41 -8.15 -4.06
C GLY A 314 15.71 -8.10 -5.56
N ASN A 315 16.82 -7.45 -5.93
CA ASN A 315 17.16 -7.05 -7.30
C ASN A 315 17.22 -8.18 -8.36
N GLU A 316 17.22 -9.46 -7.95
CA GLU A 316 17.08 -10.58 -8.89
C GLU A 316 15.63 -10.82 -9.34
N ARG A 317 14.63 -10.35 -8.58
CA ARG A 317 13.21 -10.58 -8.87
C ARG A 317 12.26 -9.66 -8.10
N HIS A 318 11.44 -8.91 -8.81
CA HIS A 318 10.35 -8.11 -8.23
C HIS A 318 8.99 -8.67 -8.68
N GLY A 319 8.23 -9.25 -7.75
CA GLY A 319 6.97 -9.93 -8.07
C GLY A 319 6.23 -10.52 -6.86
N GLN A 320 6.41 -9.94 -5.68
CA GLN A 320 5.93 -10.52 -4.42
C GLN A 320 4.69 -9.79 -3.89
N LEU A 321 3.69 -10.57 -3.48
CA LEU A 321 2.44 -10.06 -2.90
C LEU A 321 2.38 -10.25 -1.37
N TRP A 322 3.56 -10.21 -0.74
CA TRP A 322 3.69 -10.39 0.70
C TRP A 322 2.97 -9.26 1.46
N TRP A 323 2.09 -9.66 2.37
CA TRP A 323 1.26 -8.75 3.16
C TRP A 323 1.60 -8.87 4.63
N TYR A 324 1.61 -7.73 5.33
CA TYR A 324 2.06 -7.65 6.71
C TYR A 324 0.99 -7.08 7.65
N ASP A 325 1.02 -7.52 8.91
CA ASP A 325 0.09 -7.04 9.96
C ASP A 325 0.15 -5.50 10.06
N GLU A 326 1.34 -4.92 9.94
CA GLU A 326 1.60 -3.48 9.93
C GLU A 326 0.95 -2.73 8.76
N TYR A 327 0.68 -3.37 7.61
CA TYR A 327 -0.02 -2.73 6.49
C TYR A 327 -1.53 -2.57 6.73
N SER A 328 -2.04 -3.22 7.79
CA SER A 328 -3.47 -3.29 8.09
C SER A 328 -3.91 -2.31 9.18
N VAL A 329 -3.03 -1.38 9.57
CA VAL A 329 -3.32 -0.31 10.54
C VAL A 329 -3.69 1.00 9.83
N ASN A 330 -4.27 1.93 10.59
CA ASN A 330 -4.48 3.31 10.16
C ASN A 330 -3.95 4.22 11.28
N LEU A 331 -2.83 4.89 11.02
CA LEU A 331 -2.21 5.87 11.90
C LEU A 331 -2.81 7.26 11.78
N GLY A 332 -3.61 7.52 10.73
CA GLY A 332 -4.08 8.85 10.35
C GLY A 332 -2.95 9.72 9.78
N SER A 333 -3.13 11.02 9.87
CA SER A 333 -2.15 12.04 9.47
C SER A 333 -0.97 12.09 10.45
N PRO A 334 0.23 12.52 10.02
CA PRO A 334 1.33 12.84 10.92
C PRO A 334 1.02 14.11 11.72
N VAL A 335 1.29 14.09 13.02
CA VAL A 335 1.10 15.25 13.92
C VAL A 335 2.32 16.19 13.90
N GLY A 336 3.48 15.68 13.48
CA GLY A 336 4.71 16.45 13.33
C GLY A 336 5.74 15.73 12.46
N GLY A 337 6.94 16.30 12.35
CA GLY A 337 8.10 15.64 11.73
C GLY A 337 8.76 14.62 12.67
N ALA A 338 9.75 13.88 12.15
CA ALA A 338 10.52 12.94 12.95
C ALA A 338 11.32 13.63 14.08
N LEU A 339 11.38 12.96 15.24
CA LEU A 339 12.09 13.38 16.44
C LEU A 339 13.18 12.34 16.79
N SER A 340 14.42 12.79 17.03
CA SER A 340 15.49 11.96 17.60
C SER A 340 15.46 12.05 19.12
N ALA A 341 15.61 10.91 19.80
CA ALA A 341 15.74 10.85 21.26
C ALA A 341 16.96 11.64 21.76
N GLU A 342 18.01 11.73 20.93
CA GLU A 342 19.24 12.47 21.18
C GLU A 342 19.19 13.93 20.64
N GLY A 343 18.01 14.43 20.26
CA GLY A 343 17.80 15.83 19.82
C GLY A 343 18.44 16.19 18.47
N ARG A 344 18.78 15.20 17.64
CA ARG A 344 19.51 15.42 16.37
C ARG A 344 18.59 15.92 15.26
N LYS A 345 19.11 16.81 14.40
CA LYS A 345 18.39 17.33 13.23
C LYS A 345 18.53 16.41 12.01
N ALA A 346 19.76 16.05 11.65
CA ALA A 346 20.03 15.15 10.53
C ALA A 346 19.94 13.68 10.96
N TYR A 347 19.50 12.80 10.05
CA TYR A 347 19.41 11.38 10.34
C TYR A 347 20.79 10.78 10.59
N SER A 348 20.90 10.02 11.68
CA SER A 348 22.13 9.37 12.14
C SER A 348 21.75 8.22 13.09
N PRO A 349 22.61 7.20 13.28
CA PRO A 349 22.27 6.01 14.08
C PRO A 349 21.83 6.38 15.50
N GLY A 350 20.60 6.04 15.86
CA GLY A 350 19.96 6.48 17.11
C GLY A 350 18.51 5.99 17.20
N VAL A 351 17.80 6.44 18.22
CA VAL A 351 16.34 6.20 18.32
C VAL A 351 15.59 7.38 17.72
N TRP A 352 14.74 7.08 16.74
CA TRP A 352 13.89 8.05 16.05
C TRP A 352 12.41 7.68 16.24
N ARG A 353 11.55 8.68 16.33
CA ARG A 353 10.10 8.48 16.41
C ARG A 353 9.35 9.49 15.55
N ARG A 354 8.10 9.17 15.17
CA ARG A 354 7.16 10.14 14.59
C ARG A 354 5.74 9.89 15.09
N ASP A 355 5.13 10.94 15.63
CA ASP A 355 3.78 10.94 16.16
C ASP A 355 2.74 11.11 15.04
N PHE A 356 1.65 10.33 15.10
CA PHE A 356 0.51 10.39 14.18
C PHE A 356 -0.81 10.58 14.97
N GLU A 357 -1.91 10.86 14.28
CA GLU A 357 -3.23 11.08 14.89
C GLU A 357 -3.67 9.88 15.76
N HIS A 358 -3.52 8.66 15.24
CA HIS A 358 -4.00 7.42 15.86
C HIS A 358 -2.88 6.50 16.37
N GLY A 359 -1.61 6.92 16.31
CA GLY A 359 -0.48 6.08 16.69
C GLY A 359 0.88 6.76 16.68
N LEU A 360 1.93 5.94 16.66
CA LEU A 360 3.33 6.32 16.79
C LEU A 360 4.19 5.32 16.01
N ALA A 361 5.17 5.81 15.25
CA ALA A 361 6.26 5.00 14.72
C ALA A 361 7.52 5.22 15.57
N VAL A 362 8.22 4.15 15.95
CA VAL A 362 9.50 4.19 16.67
C VAL A 362 10.51 3.29 15.95
N ILE A 363 11.74 3.77 15.76
CA ILE A 363 12.78 3.10 14.98
C ILE A 363 14.08 3.15 15.78
N ASN A 364 14.75 2.00 15.89
CA ASN A 364 16.10 1.91 16.44
C ASN A 364 17.08 1.58 15.32
N SER A 365 17.81 2.59 14.83
CA SER A 365 18.85 2.43 13.80
C SER A 365 20.24 2.14 14.38
N THR A 366 20.34 1.73 15.64
CA THR A 366 21.60 1.33 16.28
C THR A 366 21.80 -0.19 16.26
N GLY A 367 23.05 -0.62 16.42
CA GLY A 367 23.44 -2.03 16.50
C GLY A 367 23.06 -2.75 17.81
N GLU A 368 22.39 -2.07 18.74
CA GLU A 368 22.03 -2.59 20.07
C GLU A 368 20.53 -2.40 20.33
N THR A 369 19.91 -3.27 21.14
CA THR A 369 18.55 -3.04 21.65
C THR A 369 18.52 -1.77 22.50
N LYS A 370 17.52 -0.91 22.29
CA LYS A 370 17.29 0.30 23.09
C LYS A 370 15.92 0.23 23.76
N THR A 371 15.87 0.61 25.03
CA THR A 371 14.60 0.85 25.74
C THR A 371 14.14 2.27 25.45
N VAL A 372 12.89 2.43 25.06
CA VAL A 372 12.32 3.70 24.60
C VAL A 372 11.08 4.05 25.41
N GLU A 373 11.14 5.18 26.12
CA GLU A 373 9.98 5.81 26.75
C GLU A 373 9.07 6.42 25.66
N LEU A 374 7.78 6.15 25.75
CA LEU A 374 6.80 6.56 24.74
C LEU A 374 6.08 7.88 25.09
N PHE A 375 6.26 8.37 26.32
CA PHE A 375 5.62 9.58 26.87
C PHE A 375 4.07 9.54 26.82
N GLY A 376 3.50 8.34 26.96
CA GLY A 376 2.07 8.05 26.93
C GLY A 376 1.84 6.54 26.85
N GLU A 377 0.59 6.09 27.02
CA GLU A 377 0.23 4.68 26.83
C GLU A 377 -0.11 4.40 25.36
N TYR A 378 0.51 3.35 24.81
CA TYR A 378 0.26 2.89 23.44
C TYR A 378 0.00 1.38 23.42
N GLU A 379 -0.91 0.96 22.56
CA GLU A 379 -1.22 -0.44 22.27
C GLU A 379 -0.31 -0.93 21.12
N LYS A 380 0.42 -2.02 21.32
CA LYS A 380 1.11 -2.70 20.22
C LYS A 380 0.08 -3.24 19.22
N ILE A 381 0.46 -3.39 17.96
CA ILE A 381 -0.36 -4.13 17.00
C ILE A 381 -0.64 -5.53 17.57
N ARG A 382 -1.85 -6.05 17.36
CA ARG A 382 -2.20 -7.42 17.73
C ARG A 382 -2.14 -8.32 16.50
N GLY A 383 -0.92 -8.70 16.16
CA GLY A 383 -0.59 -9.44 14.94
C GLY A 383 -0.75 -10.95 15.07
N VAL A 384 -0.68 -11.63 13.93
CA VAL A 384 -0.65 -13.10 13.83
C VAL A 384 0.68 -13.61 13.27
N GLN A 385 1.48 -12.75 12.65
CA GLN A 385 2.74 -13.12 12.00
C GLN A 385 3.92 -13.14 12.99
N ASP A 386 4.13 -12.03 13.72
CA ASP A 386 5.12 -11.92 14.80
C ASP A 386 4.44 -11.55 16.12
N ALA A 387 3.67 -12.48 16.68
CA ALA A 387 2.92 -12.29 17.91
C ALA A 387 3.78 -12.14 19.19
N LYS A 388 5.11 -12.12 19.09
CA LYS A 388 6.03 -11.75 20.19
C LYS A 388 6.27 -10.25 20.25
N VAL A 389 6.33 -9.61 19.08
CA VAL A 389 6.48 -8.15 18.95
C VAL A 389 5.10 -7.49 18.91
N ASN A 390 4.21 -8.03 18.08
CA ASN A 390 2.83 -7.59 17.91
C ASN A 390 1.89 -8.41 18.79
N ASP A 391 2.11 -8.39 20.11
CA ASP A 391 1.33 -9.16 21.10
C ASP A 391 0.00 -8.50 21.51
N GLY A 392 -0.18 -7.22 21.16
CA GLY A 392 -1.29 -6.39 21.62
C GLY A 392 -1.17 -5.95 23.09
N SER A 393 0.03 -5.85 23.66
CA SER A 393 0.24 -5.24 24.98
C SER A 393 -0.01 -3.73 24.97
N ILE A 394 -0.44 -3.16 26.10
CA ILE A 394 -0.41 -1.71 26.32
C ILE A 394 0.87 -1.40 27.09
N VAL A 395 1.63 -0.42 26.60
CA VAL A 395 2.97 -0.07 27.08
C VAL A 395 3.16 1.45 27.12
N SER A 396 3.88 1.93 28.14
CA SER A 396 4.42 3.30 28.20
C SER A 396 5.92 3.36 27.90
N GLU A 397 6.58 2.21 27.88
CA GLU A 397 7.98 1.99 27.56
C GLU A 397 8.09 0.67 26.80
N THR A 398 8.96 0.57 25.80
CA THR A 398 9.24 -0.71 25.12
C THR A 398 10.71 -0.84 24.74
N ALA A 399 11.23 -2.06 24.81
CA ALA A 399 12.46 -2.41 24.13
C ALA A 399 12.20 -2.45 22.61
N VAL A 400 13.10 -1.83 21.83
CA VAL A 400 13.17 -1.88 20.38
C VAL A 400 14.49 -2.55 20.02
N ALA A 401 14.43 -3.69 19.33
CA ALA A 401 15.61 -4.46 18.96
C ALA A 401 16.54 -3.65 18.04
N ASN A 402 17.79 -4.10 17.89
CA ASN A 402 18.72 -3.50 16.95
C ASN A 402 18.20 -3.63 15.51
N TYR A 403 18.25 -2.53 14.77
CA TYR A 403 17.74 -2.44 13.40
C TYR A 403 16.30 -2.97 13.26
N ASP A 404 15.42 -2.53 14.16
CA ASP A 404 13.98 -2.83 14.16
C ASP A 404 13.15 -1.54 14.26
N GLY A 405 11.89 -1.64 13.87
CA GLY A 405 10.89 -0.60 14.06
C GLY A 405 9.69 -1.15 14.82
N LEU A 406 8.88 -0.26 15.38
CA LEU A 406 7.58 -0.58 15.96
C LEU A 406 6.55 0.43 15.45
N VAL A 407 5.41 -0.09 15.03
CA VAL A 407 4.20 0.69 14.82
C VAL A 407 3.28 0.44 16.01
N LEU A 408 2.93 1.51 16.71
CA LEU A 408 2.17 1.49 17.95
C LEU A 408 0.90 2.32 17.74
N LEU A 409 -0.19 1.89 18.34
CA LEU A 409 -1.51 2.51 18.22
C LEU A 409 -1.81 3.27 19.50
N LYS A 410 -2.46 4.44 19.42
CA LYS A 410 -2.95 5.10 20.63
C LYS A 410 -4.03 4.26 21.29
N THR A 411 -4.04 4.25 22.61
CA THR A 411 -5.18 3.72 23.38
C THR A 411 -6.40 4.62 23.14
N PHE A 412 -7.60 4.03 23.15
CA PHE A 412 -8.82 4.81 23.00
C PHE A 412 -9.19 5.48 24.33
N ALA A 413 -9.31 6.80 24.32
CA ALA A 413 -9.77 7.58 25.48
C ALA A 413 -11.30 7.82 25.48
N SER A 414 -11.99 7.63 24.36
CA SER A 414 -13.42 7.90 24.19
C SER A 414 -14.14 6.83 23.36
N LEU A 415 -15.47 6.79 23.49
CA LEU A 415 -16.40 6.07 22.62
C LEU A 415 -17.54 7.03 22.24
N ASP A 416 -17.57 7.47 20.99
CA ASP A 416 -18.58 8.40 20.49
C ASP A 416 -19.80 7.66 19.93
N ASP A 417 -21.01 8.21 20.12
CA ASP A 417 -22.30 7.61 19.71
C ASP A 417 -22.58 6.18 20.24
N VAL A 418 -21.90 5.76 21.31
CA VAL A 418 -22.08 4.45 21.96
C VAL A 418 -22.93 4.56 23.23
N VAL A 419 -23.92 3.66 23.37
CA VAL A 419 -24.64 3.45 24.63
C VAL A 419 -23.97 2.32 25.42
N PHE A 420 -23.45 2.64 26.59
CA PHE A 420 -22.85 1.71 27.55
C PHE A 420 -23.33 1.99 28.98
N THR A 421 -23.10 1.03 29.88
CA THR A 421 -23.27 1.18 31.34
C THR A 421 -21.90 1.45 31.96
N ASN A 422 -21.78 2.34 32.94
CA ASN A 422 -20.51 2.56 33.64
C ASN A 422 -19.97 1.23 34.22
N GLY A 423 -18.77 0.84 33.79
CA GLY A 423 -18.16 -0.45 34.11
C GLY A 423 -18.40 -1.57 33.09
N ASP A 424 -19.09 -1.32 31.97
CA ASP A 424 -19.16 -2.26 30.85
C ASP A 424 -17.77 -2.41 30.20
N PHE A 425 -17.35 -3.65 29.95
CA PHE A 425 -16.11 -3.91 29.23
C PHE A 425 -16.37 -3.92 27.72
N ALA A 426 -15.92 -2.87 27.03
CA ALA A 426 -15.97 -2.73 25.58
C ALA A 426 -15.00 -3.70 24.92
N ARG A 427 -15.37 -4.29 23.78
CA ARG A 427 -14.47 -5.14 22.97
C ARG A 427 -14.66 -4.86 21.48
N PHE A 428 -13.55 -4.75 20.76
CA PHE A 428 -13.54 -4.41 19.33
C PHE A 428 -13.26 -5.64 18.47
N PHE A 429 -14.16 -5.89 17.53
CA PHE A 429 -14.05 -7.00 16.58
C PHE A 429 -14.23 -6.53 15.13
N ARG A 430 -13.56 -7.19 14.19
CA ARG A 430 -13.92 -7.18 12.76
C ARG A 430 -15.31 -7.84 12.58
N PRO A 431 -16.03 -7.57 11.48
CA PRO A 431 -17.25 -8.30 11.13
C PRO A 431 -17.07 -9.82 11.01
N THR A 432 -15.83 -10.28 10.80
CA THR A 432 -15.42 -11.69 10.81
C THR A 432 -15.35 -12.33 12.20
N GLY A 433 -15.55 -11.57 13.28
CA GLY A 433 -15.47 -12.04 14.67
C GLY A 433 -14.05 -12.05 15.27
N GLU A 434 -13.06 -11.56 14.53
CA GLU A 434 -11.67 -11.44 15.00
C GLU A 434 -11.49 -10.20 15.88
N ARG A 435 -10.85 -10.33 17.05
CA ARG A 435 -10.59 -9.19 17.97
C ARG A 435 -9.45 -8.32 17.44
N VAL A 436 -9.76 -7.07 17.08
CA VAL A 436 -8.79 -6.14 16.48
C VAL A 436 -8.00 -5.30 17.47
N ARG A 437 -8.54 -5.04 18.65
CA ARG A 437 -7.93 -4.18 19.69
C ARG A 437 -8.21 -4.74 21.08
N ASN A 438 -7.53 -4.22 22.08
CA ASN A 438 -7.83 -4.45 23.48
C ASN A 438 -9.17 -3.85 23.86
N GLY A 439 -9.82 -4.50 24.82
CA GLY A 439 -11.00 -3.95 25.46
C GLY A 439 -10.62 -3.11 26.67
N PHE A 440 -11.48 -2.16 27.02
CA PHE A 440 -11.37 -1.35 28.23
C PHE A 440 -12.72 -1.24 28.92
N PHE A 441 -12.71 -0.83 30.19
CA PHE A 441 -13.93 -0.52 30.93
C PHE A 441 -14.38 0.90 30.59
N ALA A 442 -15.59 1.03 30.03
CA ALA A 442 -16.13 2.33 29.68
C ALA A 442 -16.76 3.01 30.90
N PHE A 443 -16.43 4.29 31.10
CA PHE A 443 -16.93 5.12 32.20
C PHE A 443 -17.26 6.53 31.71
N GLU A 444 -18.42 7.02 32.12
CA GLU A 444 -18.89 8.40 31.97
C GLU A 444 -18.80 9.08 33.34
N GLU A 445 -17.80 9.95 33.54
CA GLU A 445 -17.55 10.61 34.84
C GLU A 445 -18.71 11.50 35.32
N SER A 446 -19.49 12.04 34.38
CA SER A 446 -20.66 12.87 34.68
C SER A 446 -21.77 12.07 35.40
N ILE A 447 -21.76 10.73 35.32
CA ILE A 447 -22.70 9.83 35.98
C ILE A 447 -22.05 9.22 37.25
N ARG A 448 -21.88 10.05 38.29
CA ARG A 448 -21.52 9.56 39.63
C ARG A 448 -22.68 8.80 40.26
N ILE A 449 -22.49 7.48 40.47
CA ILE A 449 -23.38 6.68 41.32
C ILE A 449 -23.24 7.19 42.76
N ARG A 450 -24.36 7.52 43.43
CA ARG A 450 -24.35 7.97 44.82
C ARG A 450 -23.82 6.84 45.74
N PRO A 451 -22.92 7.15 46.70
CA PRO A 451 -22.52 6.18 47.71
C PRO A 451 -23.74 5.66 48.47
N GLY A 452 -23.84 4.33 48.62
CA GLY A 452 -24.95 3.66 49.31
C GLY A 452 -26.01 3.00 48.43
N THR A 453 -25.95 3.15 47.11
CA THR A 453 -26.81 2.36 46.19
C THR A 453 -26.13 1.02 45.91
N PRO A 454 -26.78 -0.15 46.08
CA PRO A 454 -26.16 -1.43 45.74
C PRO A 454 -25.95 -1.50 44.22
N ALA A 455 -24.70 -1.47 43.79
CA ALA A 455 -24.36 -1.80 42.41
C ALA A 455 -24.73 -3.28 42.19
N ALA A 456 -25.70 -3.53 41.31
CA ALA A 456 -25.98 -4.87 40.83
C ALA A 456 -24.82 -5.30 39.91
N CYS A 457 -23.73 -5.76 40.50
CA CYS A 457 -22.51 -6.24 39.81
C CYS A 457 -22.77 -7.54 39.04
N GLY A 458 -23.56 -7.43 37.96
CA GLY A 458 -23.58 -8.39 36.87
C GLY A 458 -22.65 -7.89 35.78
N TRP A 459 -21.51 -8.56 35.60
CA TRP A 459 -20.59 -8.28 34.49
C TRP A 459 -21.32 -8.34 33.15
N ARG A 460 -21.40 -7.20 32.46
CA ARG A 460 -21.95 -7.09 31.11
C ARG A 460 -20.81 -6.80 30.14
N SER A 461 -20.86 -7.44 28.98
CA SER A 461 -19.89 -7.25 27.91
C SER A 461 -20.58 -6.57 26.74
N ALA A 462 -20.05 -5.43 26.32
CA ALA A 462 -20.49 -4.74 25.11
C ALA A 462 -19.59 -5.15 23.95
N ILE A 463 -20.17 -5.71 22.89
CA ILE A 463 -19.46 -6.17 21.70
C ILE A 463 -19.65 -5.12 20.61
N PHE A 464 -18.54 -4.51 20.16
CA PHE A 464 -18.53 -3.53 19.09
C PHE A 464 -17.90 -4.14 17.85
N CYS A 465 -18.70 -4.26 16.79
CA CYS A 465 -18.20 -4.59 15.45
C CYS A 465 -17.83 -3.30 14.75
N SER A 466 -16.55 -3.12 14.41
CA SER A 466 -16.14 -2.04 13.53
C SER A 466 -16.66 -2.33 12.12
N ALA A 467 -17.54 -1.46 11.62
CA ALA A 467 -17.89 -1.39 10.21
C ALA A 467 -17.08 -0.25 9.58
N THR A 468 -16.09 -0.60 8.78
CA THR A 468 -15.50 0.31 7.78
C THR A 468 -16.50 0.52 6.64
N GLU A 469 -17.67 1.09 6.95
CA GLU A 469 -18.61 1.71 6.00
C GLU A 469 -19.76 2.38 6.76
N SER A 470 -20.09 3.61 6.37
CA SER A 470 -21.00 4.52 7.06
C SER A 470 -22.49 4.20 6.82
N ARG A 471 -23.06 3.19 7.51
CA ARG A 471 -24.52 2.95 7.51
C ARG A 471 -25.12 2.76 8.91
N LYS A 472 -26.02 3.68 9.29
CA LYS A 472 -26.73 3.71 10.58
C LYS A 472 -27.64 2.49 10.77
N PHE A 473 -27.48 1.76 11.87
CA PHE A 473 -28.43 0.74 12.31
C PHE A 473 -29.22 1.18 13.54
N MET A 474 -30.55 1.20 13.42
CA MET A 474 -31.48 1.45 14.52
C MET A 474 -31.85 0.11 15.19
N TRP A 475 -31.48 -0.10 16.45
CA TRP A 475 -31.93 -1.27 17.22
C TRP A 475 -32.99 -0.88 18.26
N ARG A 476 -34.04 -1.70 18.41
CA ARG A 476 -35.12 -1.50 19.40
C ARG A 476 -34.91 -2.39 20.62
N PRO A 477 -34.58 -1.85 21.80
CA PRO A 477 -34.51 -2.67 23.02
C PRO A 477 -35.91 -3.01 23.55
N LYS A 478 -36.10 -4.26 23.99
CA LYS A 478 -37.18 -4.62 24.92
C LYS A 478 -36.71 -4.30 26.34
N ALA A 479 -37.36 -3.31 26.97
CA ALA A 479 -37.44 -3.07 28.41
C ALA A 479 -36.16 -3.30 29.24
N ALA A 480 -35.27 -2.31 29.24
CA ALA A 480 -34.40 -1.99 30.37
C ALA A 480 -34.45 -0.46 30.60
N MET A 481 -34.15 0.00 31.82
CA MET A 481 -34.28 1.42 32.21
C MET A 481 -33.45 2.33 31.28
N LEU A 482 -34.14 3.19 30.53
CA LEU A 482 -33.55 4.17 29.62
C LEU A 482 -33.45 5.54 30.30
N CYS A 483 -32.23 5.98 30.61
CA CYS A 483 -31.98 7.40 30.85
C CYS A 483 -32.07 8.16 29.53
N ARG A 484 -33.23 8.76 29.23
CA ARG A 484 -33.34 9.80 28.21
C ARG A 484 -32.98 11.15 28.82
N LEU A 485 -31.82 11.71 28.50
CA LEU A 485 -31.65 13.16 28.61
C LEU A 485 -32.56 13.85 27.58
N LYS A 486 -33.40 14.76 28.05
CA LYS A 486 -34.04 15.76 27.18
C LYS A 486 -33.02 16.87 26.92
N PHE A 487 -32.66 17.07 25.66
CA PHE A 487 -32.15 18.38 25.24
C PHE A 487 -33.36 19.31 25.02
N THR A 488 -33.44 20.36 25.81
CA THR A 488 -34.33 21.50 25.53
C THR A 488 -33.57 22.44 24.60
N ILE A 489 -33.80 22.34 23.30
CA ILE A 489 -33.32 23.35 22.35
C ILE A 489 -34.31 24.52 22.42
N ALA A 490 -33.83 25.68 22.85
CA ALA A 490 -34.55 26.93 22.65
C ALA A 490 -34.41 27.32 21.17
N THR A 491 -35.53 27.43 20.45
CA THR A 491 -35.59 28.04 19.13
C THR A 491 -36.70 29.08 19.11
N ASP A 492 -36.30 30.34 18.93
CA ASP A 492 -37.22 31.39 18.51
C ASP A 492 -37.72 31.13 17.08
N GLY A 493 -38.97 31.51 16.82
CA GLY A 493 -39.34 32.03 15.51
C GLY A 493 -39.76 31.06 14.39
N ARG A 494 -41.09 30.85 14.33
CA ARG A 494 -41.96 30.77 13.12
C ARG A 494 -42.16 29.41 12.41
N CYS A 495 -43.45 29.14 12.23
CA CYS A 495 -44.12 27.98 11.65
C CYS A 495 -43.78 27.59 10.20
N GLY A 496 -43.91 26.29 9.93
CA GLY A 496 -44.28 25.71 8.62
C GLY A 496 -44.84 24.29 8.79
N ARG A 497 -46.08 24.01 8.31
CA ARG A 497 -46.68 22.65 8.30
C ARG A 497 -46.09 21.85 7.13
N ILE A 498 -45.92 20.52 7.18
CA ILE A 498 -46.92 19.43 7.09
C ILE A 498 -46.19 18.13 7.51
N GLY A 499 -46.76 17.07 8.10
CA GLY A 499 -48.12 16.76 8.55
C GLY A 499 -48.25 15.24 8.84
N ILE A 500 -49.25 14.81 9.63
CA ILE A 500 -49.45 13.39 10.00
C ILE A 500 -50.94 13.04 9.94
N LEU A 501 -51.28 11.90 9.31
CA LEU A 501 -52.63 11.32 9.26
C LEU A 501 -52.73 10.08 10.16
N SER A 502 -53.85 9.94 10.86
CA SER A 502 -54.04 8.94 11.93
C SER A 502 -55.23 8.00 11.68
N ALA A 503 -55.12 6.75 12.16
CA ALA A 503 -56.23 5.97 12.74
C ALA A 503 -55.61 4.81 13.56
N ARG A 504 -55.71 4.78 14.90
CA ARG A 504 -56.83 4.41 15.80
C ARG A 504 -57.24 2.93 15.80
N ARG A 505 -57.25 2.36 17.01
CA ARG A 505 -57.75 1.04 17.39
C ARG A 505 -59.29 0.99 17.39
N THR A 506 -59.83 -0.20 17.17
CA THR A 506 -60.94 -0.75 17.96
C THR A 506 -60.59 -2.20 18.34
N GLY A 507 -61.18 -2.72 19.40
CA GLY A 507 -61.00 -4.12 19.82
C GLY A 507 -62.28 -4.66 20.46
N ALA A 508 -62.35 -5.97 20.65
CA ALA A 508 -63.38 -6.65 21.43
C ALA A 508 -62.77 -7.88 22.11
N ALA A 509 -63.31 -8.26 23.26
CA ALA A 509 -62.80 -9.34 24.10
C ALA A 509 -63.77 -10.53 24.10
N THR A 510 -63.33 -11.74 24.47
CA THR A 510 -63.72 -12.38 25.75
C THR A 510 -63.19 -13.81 25.95
N ARG A 511 -63.00 -14.13 27.25
CA ARG A 511 -63.10 -15.43 27.93
C ARG A 511 -62.01 -16.51 27.75
N SER A 512 -61.68 -17.05 28.93
CA SER A 512 -60.83 -18.20 29.23
C SER A 512 -61.62 -19.51 29.26
N LEU A 513 -60.93 -20.65 29.19
CA LEU A 513 -61.03 -21.76 30.15
C LEU A 513 -59.89 -22.78 29.94
N SER A 514 -59.83 -23.80 30.80
CA SER A 514 -58.58 -24.46 31.22
C SER A 514 -58.43 -25.96 30.88
N ALA A 515 -57.16 -26.40 30.83
CA ALA A 515 -56.63 -27.69 31.30
C ALA A 515 -56.81 -29.00 30.49
N LYS A 516 -55.65 -29.55 30.03
CA LYS A 516 -55.14 -30.96 30.13
C LYS A 516 -55.95 -32.14 29.52
N PRO A 517 -55.33 -33.33 29.31
CA PRO A 517 -54.04 -33.64 28.69
C PRO A 517 -54.15 -34.78 27.60
N ALA A 518 -53.02 -35.33 27.15
CA ALA A 518 -52.86 -36.41 26.14
C ALA A 518 -53.46 -37.79 26.58
N PRO A 519 -53.55 -38.88 25.74
CA PRO A 519 -52.38 -39.49 25.06
C PRO A 519 -52.56 -40.33 23.74
N ALA A 520 -51.41 -40.69 23.16
CA ALA A 520 -51.04 -41.98 22.52
C ALA A 520 -51.67 -42.55 21.21
N ALA A 521 -50.91 -42.40 20.13
CA ALA A 521 -50.14 -43.47 19.44
C ALA A 521 -50.75 -44.40 18.33
N LYS A 522 -49.85 -44.73 17.37
CA LYS A 522 -49.90 -45.78 16.30
C LYS A 522 -50.89 -45.52 15.14
N SER A 523 -50.66 -45.95 13.89
CA SER A 523 -49.45 -46.39 13.15
C SER A 523 -49.83 -46.64 11.68
N GLY A 524 -48.99 -46.35 10.69
CA GLY A 524 -49.25 -46.77 9.30
C GLY A 524 -48.34 -46.12 8.25
N CYS A 525 -47.42 -46.90 7.67
CA CYS A 525 -46.57 -46.48 6.56
C CYS A 525 -47.20 -46.87 5.21
N LEU A 526 -46.93 -46.09 4.14
CA LEU A 526 -46.60 -46.64 2.81
C LEU A 526 -46.11 -45.56 1.81
N SER A 527 -44.94 -45.81 1.20
CA SER A 527 -44.41 -45.32 -0.10
C SER A 527 -44.23 -43.80 -0.39
N ALA A 528 -43.04 -43.48 -0.94
CA ALA A 528 -42.60 -42.15 -1.42
C ALA A 528 -42.64 -42.06 -2.98
N PRO A 529 -42.26 -40.94 -3.63
CA PRO A 529 -40.84 -40.57 -3.81
C PRO A 529 -40.51 -39.06 -3.66
N VAL A 530 -39.44 -38.71 -2.93
CA VAL A 530 -38.13 -38.21 -3.43
C VAL A 530 -38.15 -36.85 -4.17
N LEU A 531 -37.62 -35.83 -3.47
CA LEU A 531 -36.90 -34.69 -4.06
C LEU A 531 -35.52 -34.57 -3.38
N ARG A 532 -34.45 -34.62 -4.17
CA ARG A 532 -33.08 -34.22 -3.79
C ARG A 532 -32.71 -32.97 -4.61
N GLY A 533 -31.89 -32.04 -4.13
CA GLY A 533 -31.30 -31.92 -2.80
C GLY A 533 -30.32 -30.74 -2.76
N GLN A 534 -30.21 -30.07 -1.62
CA GLN A 534 -29.13 -29.13 -1.32
C GLN A 534 -28.15 -29.72 -0.29
N PRO A 535 -26.87 -29.29 -0.25
CA PRO A 535 -25.89 -29.84 0.68
C PRO A 535 -26.14 -29.37 2.11
N GLN A 536 -26.33 -30.30 3.05
CA GLN A 536 -26.30 -29.99 4.48
C GLN A 536 -24.87 -30.09 5.02
N PHE A 537 -24.34 -29.00 5.57
CA PHE A 537 -23.16 -29.05 6.42
C PHE A 537 -23.53 -29.62 7.80
N ARG A 538 -22.94 -30.75 8.17
CA ARG A 538 -23.06 -31.31 9.53
C ARG A 538 -22.07 -30.61 10.48
N CYS A 539 -22.58 -29.93 11.51
CA CYS A 539 -21.77 -29.60 12.68
C CYS A 539 -21.44 -30.89 13.45
N MET A 540 -20.15 -31.26 13.52
CA MET A 540 -19.67 -32.25 14.48
C MET A 540 -19.31 -31.58 15.80
N THR A 541 -20.18 -31.71 16.81
CA THR A 541 -19.86 -31.34 18.19
C THR A 541 -18.93 -32.39 18.81
N LYS A 542 -17.67 -32.03 19.08
CA LYS A 542 -16.77 -32.84 19.92
C LYS A 542 -16.85 -32.38 21.38
N SER A 543 -17.38 -33.24 22.25
CA SER A 543 -17.30 -33.09 23.70
C SER A 543 -15.94 -33.56 24.21
N TYR A 544 -15.27 -32.76 25.03
CA TYR A 544 -14.07 -33.19 25.75
C TYR A 544 -14.43 -33.67 27.17
N ARG A 545 -13.91 -34.83 27.57
CA ARG A 545 -13.77 -35.24 28.97
C ARG A 545 -12.30 -35.23 29.34
N SER A 546 -12.00 -34.78 30.55
CA SER A 546 -10.67 -34.89 31.16
C SER A 546 -10.37 -36.33 31.55
N SER A 547 -9.09 -36.72 31.44
CA SER A 547 -8.50 -37.85 32.15
C SER A 547 -7.10 -37.45 32.61
N PRO A 548 -6.70 -37.73 33.86
CA PRO A 548 -5.33 -37.55 34.31
C PRO A 548 -4.39 -38.61 33.70
N ASN A 549 -3.08 -38.37 33.82
CA ASN A 549 -1.96 -39.28 33.54
C ASN A 549 -1.55 -39.49 32.05
N GLY A 550 -0.87 -38.48 31.51
CA GLY A 550 0.55 -38.59 31.11
C GLY A 550 1.02 -39.65 30.08
N ARG A 551 1.43 -39.13 28.90
CA ARG A 551 2.34 -39.71 27.87
C ARG A 551 1.82 -40.90 27.03
N LEU A 552 1.97 -40.76 25.70
CA LEU A 552 2.81 -41.66 24.86
C LEU A 552 2.97 -41.13 23.41
N PHE A 553 3.95 -41.71 22.70
CA PHE A 553 4.52 -41.27 21.41
C PHE A 553 3.69 -41.66 20.16
N PRO A 554 3.95 -41.06 18.97
CA PRO A 554 3.16 -41.32 17.76
C PRO A 554 3.41 -42.71 17.17
N ARG A 555 2.36 -43.32 16.61
CA ARG A 555 2.44 -44.53 15.78
C ARG A 555 2.39 -44.17 14.30
N ALA A 556 3.34 -44.70 13.53
CA ALA A 556 3.37 -44.56 12.08
C ALA A 556 2.44 -45.57 11.38
N SER A 557 1.78 -45.09 10.32
CA SER A 557 1.30 -45.87 9.18
C SER A 557 1.14 -44.88 8.01
N GLY A 558 1.47 -45.19 6.76
CA GLY A 558 1.88 -46.47 6.21
C GLY A 558 1.06 -46.83 4.97
N ALA A 559 1.10 -45.98 3.94
CA ALA A 559 0.44 -46.24 2.65
C ALA A 559 1.32 -45.72 1.51
N LEU A 560 1.70 -46.60 0.58
CA LEU A 560 2.52 -46.26 -0.58
C LEU A 560 1.67 -45.60 -1.67
N PHE A 561 2.23 -44.60 -2.34
CA PHE A 561 2.03 -44.40 -3.77
C PHE A 561 3.36 -44.07 -4.45
N ARG A 562 3.71 -44.82 -5.49
CA ARG A 562 4.92 -44.61 -6.31
C ARG A 562 4.56 -43.78 -7.54
N SER A 563 5.30 -42.71 -7.82
CA SER A 563 5.53 -42.26 -9.20
C SER A 563 6.84 -41.50 -9.36
N ARG A 564 7.85 -42.22 -9.86
CA ARG A 564 9.01 -41.78 -10.66
C ARG A 564 9.68 -40.43 -10.28
N ALA A 565 10.84 -40.55 -9.65
CA ALA A 565 11.87 -39.52 -9.70
C ALA A 565 12.48 -39.43 -11.12
N ALA A 566 12.86 -38.22 -11.53
CA ALA A 566 13.84 -37.99 -12.58
C ALA A 566 15.09 -37.42 -11.92
N THR A 567 16.19 -38.17 -11.96
CA THR A 567 17.50 -37.77 -11.44
C THR A 567 18.20 -36.85 -12.42
N TRP A 568 18.69 -35.70 -11.95
CA TRP A 568 19.80 -34.98 -12.57
C TRP A 568 20.88 -34.72 -11.53
N THR A 569 22.09 -35.19 -11.83
CA THR A 569 23.29 -35.04 -11.02
C THR A 569 23.93 -33.69 -11.27
N ALA A 570 24.10 -32.88 -10.22
CA ALA A 570 24.93 -31.68 -10.28
C ALA A 570 26.37 -32.03 -9.92
N THR A 571 27.26 -32.04 -10.92
CA THR A 571 28.70 -32.21 -10.71
C THR A 571 29.33 -30.86 -10.37
N ALA A 572 30.09 -30.78 -9.28
CA ALA A 572 30.85 -29.59 -8.95
C ALA A 572 32.02 -29.39 -9.92
N ALA A 573 32.26 -28.14 -10.33
CA ALA A 573 33.45 -27.73 -11.06
C ALA A 573 33.97 -26.40 -10.49
N THR A 574 35.26 -26.36 -10.20
CA THR A 574 35.96 -25.23 -9.57
C THR A 574 36.77 -24.42 -10.59
N ARG A 575 36.80 -23.09 -10.40
CA ARG A 575 37.83 -22.14 -10.86
C ARG A 575 38.15 -22.05 -12.36
N SER A 576 37.95 -20.83 -12.89
CA SER A 576 39.06 -19.95 -13.28
C SER A 576 38.60 -18.50 -13.17
#